data_AF-A0A7J6L9W4-F1
#
_entry.id   AF-A0A7J6L9W4-F1
#
_cell.length_a   1.000
_cell.length_b   1.000
_cell.length_c   1.000
_cell.angle_alpha   90.00
_cell.angle_beta   90.00
_cell.angle_gamma   90.00
#
_symmetry.space_group_name_H-M   'P 1'
#
loop_
_entity.id
_entity.type
_entity.pdbx_description
1 polymer ?
#
loop_
_entity_poly.entity_id
_entity_poly.type
_entity_poly.pdbx_seq_one_letter_code
_entity_poly.pdbx_strand_id
1 'polypeptide(L)'
;MRHSFVALLTIFGCCDGTASTKHPLIRVFAEALVATAPSENLFLCPMNVTDGVDLSSWPSEEVTIDGTLCMDYDELMEVDKRGDFLKCLTEVTNATTHALDMLGIDASIIDGTLLGWQRHDKGHIPWDVDADLTIMQSHCRQAFQKHATQQHQNMAALLKDHLPTDSYYRVAGIKYGVGSELDPDEWAGCDVQELRVVHDYKESTCHADVFQLLQSTDPGNPCKDCLGFGSSTVVTCRDNKSDACGLYEDYFPTRWDLIDGKSDVKIPNNVTAALKSNFGSFSWALHNLEKIPQNHEFRDKMLVVGKAQPSVEPTIATLTSIPTKEVGVKFLYGSELAAMYRGRASMSDVLYHYNNKTRSGSSMVVVVLLPLLSLAVIFTALMRLFKNRFSLSGHLRMT
;
A
#
# COMPACT_ATOMS: atom_id res chain seq x y z
N MET A 1 14.15 -22.79 42.40
CA MET A 1 14.85 -21.59 41.91
C MET A 1 15.44 -21.90 40.55
N ARG A 2 14.73 -21.51 39.49
CA ARG A 2 15.19 -21.52 38.10
C ARG A 2 14.79 -20.17 37.53
N HIS A 3 15.77 -19.37 37.14
CA HIS A 3 15.53 -18.10 36.48
C HIS A 3 15.21 -18.37 35.01
N SER A 4 13.97 -18.10 34.62
CA SER A 4 13.58 -18.01 33.21
C SER A 4 13.74 -16.55 32.79
N PHE A 5 14.70 -16.30 31.90
CA PHE A 5 14.83 -15.05 31.17
C PHE A 5 13.63 -14.92 30.21
N VAL A 6 12.83 -13.87 30.39
CA VAL A 6 11.86 -13.42 29.39
C VAL A 6 12.61 -12.49 28.45
N ALA A 7 12.90 -12.97 27.24
CA ALA A 7 13.35 -12.12 26.15
C ALA A 7 12.12 -11.39 25.61
N LEU A 8 12.04 -10.09 25.89
CA LEU A 8 11.06 -9.17 25.31
C LEU A 8 11.48 -8.94 23.85
N LEU A 9 10.87 -9.68 22.93
CA LEU A 9 11.03 -9.44 21.49
C LEU A 9 10.16 -8.23 21.12
N THR A 10 10.70 -7.02 21.23
CA THR A 10 10.14 -5.85 20.55
C THR A 10 10.36 -6.04 19.04
N ILE A 11 9.32 -6.48 18.34
CA ILE A 11 9.25 -6.41 16.88
C ILE A 11 9.06 -4.94 16.52
N PHE A 12 10.18 -4.23 16.31
CA PHE A 12 10.16 -3.01 15.50
C PHE A 12 10.02 -3.47 14.05
N GLY A 13 8.77 -3.59 13.59
CA GLY A 13 8.46 -3.60 12.16
C GLY A 13 8.70 -2.20 11.60
N CYS A 14 9.97 -1.83 11.46
CA CYS A 14 10.37 -0.68 10.65
C CYS A 14 10.78 -1.23 9.29
N CYS A 15 9.98 -0.92 8.27
CA CYS A 15 10.37 -1.04 6.87
C CYS A 15 11.52 -0.05 6.60
N ASP A 16 12.74 -0.48 6.90
CA ASP A 16 13.92 0.12 6.28
C ASP A 16 13.89 -0.30 4.81
N GLY A 17 13.28 0.55 3.98
CA GLY A 17 13.25 0.37 2.54
C GLY A 17 14.67 0.23 2.01
N THR A 18 15.03 -0.96 1.54
CA THR A 18 16.26 -1.14 0.79
C THR A 18 16.14 -0.36 -0.51
N ALA A 19 17.06 0.58 -0.75
CA ALA A 19 17.19 1.31 -2.00
C ALA A 19 17.08 0.36 -3.21
N SER A 20 16.00 0.50 -3.99
CA SER A 20 15.77 -0.28 -5.20
C SER A 20 16.59 0.30 -6.34
N THR A 21 17.36 -0.55 -7.02
CA THR A 21 18.10 -0.18 -8.24
C THR A 21 17.24 -0.29 -9.50
N LYS A 22 15.98 -0.75 -9.40
CA LYS A 22 15.13 -0.99 -10.58
C LYS A 22 14.59 0.29 -11.20
N HIS A 23 14.30 1.29 -10.38
CA HIS A 23 13.74 2.57 -10.80
C HIS A 23 14.51 3.72 -10.12
N PRO A 24 15.75 4.00 -10.55
CA PRO A 24 16.55 5.07 -9.93
C PRO A 24 15.91 6.45 -10.15
N LEU A 25 15.16 6.63 -11.25
CA LEU A 25 14.39 7.82 -11.54
C LEU A 25 12.97 7.43 -11.99
N ILE A 26 11.98 8.26 -11.66
CA ILE A 26 10.61 8.12 -12.15
C ILE A 26 10.21 9.41 -12.86
N ARG A 27 9.82 9.32 -14.13
CA ARG A 27 9.16 10.42 -14.84
C ARG A 27 7.67 10.37 -14.52
N VAL A 28 7.19 11.36 -13.77
CA VAL A 28 5.82 11.47 -13.30
C VAL A 28 4.92 12.07 -14.38
N PHE A 29 3.75 11.48 -14.58
CA PHE A 29 2.75 11.97 -15.52
C PHE A 29 1.80 12.94 -14.82
N ALA A 30 1.97 14.24 -15.09
CA ALA A 30 1.24 15.31 -14.42
C ALA A 30 -0.28 15.16 -14.49
N GLU A 31 -0.87 14.75 -15.60
CA GLU A 31 -2.34 14.71 -15.73
C GLU A 31 -2.94 13.31 -15.54
N ALA A 32 -2.13 12.31 -15.18
CA ALA A 32 -2.60 10.93 -15.09
C ALA A 32 -3.43 10.69 -13.82
N LEU A 33 -4.57 10.01 -13.99
CA LEU A 33 -5.39 9.54 -12.89
C LEU A 33 -4.90 8.17 -12.43
N VAL A 34 -4.77 8.00 -11.11
CA VAL A 34 -4.38 6.70 -10.52
C VAL A 34 -5.35 5.60 -10.93
N ALA A 35 -6.66 5.89 -10.91
CA ALA A 35 -7.71 4.90 -11.16
C ALA A 35 -7.69 4.29 -12.56
N THR A 36 -7.07 4.94 -13.55
CA THR A 36 -7.02 4.45 -14.94
C THR A 36 -5.59 4.23 -15.43
N ALA A 37 -4.60 4.36 -14.56
CA ALA A 37 -3.21 4.14 -14.91
C ALA A 37 -2.93 2.64 -15.01
N PRO A 38 -2.21 2.17 -16.06
CA PRO A 38 -1.70 0.81 -16.11
C PRO A 38 -0.85 0.48 -14.87
N SER A 39 -0.91 -0.76 -14.37
CA SER A 39 -0.23 -1.17 -13.15
C SER A 39 1.29 -0.97 -13.22
N GLU A 40 1.89 -1.14 -14.40
CA GLU A 40 3.33 -0.89 -14.63
C GLU A 40 3.75 0.58 -14.47
N ASN A 41 2.79 1.49 -14.39
CA ASN A 41 3.02 2.91 -14.19
C ASN A 41 2.70 3.36 -12.76
N LEU A 42 2.30 2.46 -11.86
CA LEU A 42 1.94 2.76 -10.48
C LEU A 42 3.12 2.51 -9.54
N PHE A 43 3.46 3.52 -8.75
CA PHE A 43 4.51 3.46 -7.74
C PHE A 43 3.99 3.96 -6.40
N LEU A 44 4.47 3.33 -5.32
CA LEU A 44 4.25 3.77 -3.94
C LEU A 44 5.54 4.40 -3.39
N CYS A 45 5.56 5.71 -3.23
CA CYS A 45 6.76 6.48 -2.87
C CYS A 45 6.66 7.13 -1.49
N PRO A 46 7.76 7.24 -0.71
CA PRO A 46 7.81 8.12 0.46
C PRO A 46 7.45 9.58 0.14
N MET A 47 6.73 10.25 1.04
CA MET A 47 6.40 11.67 0.90
C MET A 47 7.62 12.61 0.83
N ASN A 48 8.80 12.17 1.31
CA ASN A 48 10.04 12.96 1.29
C ASN A 48 10.91 12.72 0.05
N VAL A 49 10.39 12.04 -0.98
CA VAL A 49 11.04 11.97 -2.29
C VAL A 49 10.95 13.36 -2.93
N THR A 50 11.90 14.23 -2.58
CA THR A 50 11.95 15.62 -3.04
C THR A 50 13.29 15.89 -3.72
N ASP A 51 13.41 15.50 -4.99
CA ASP A 51 14.46 16.06 -5.83
C ASP A 51 14.01 17.42 -6.38
N GLY A 52 13.90 18.41 -5.48
CA GLY A 52 13.71 19.81 -5.84
C GLY A 52 12.32 20.23 -6.35
N VAL A 53 11.32 19.34 -6.32
CA VAL A 53 9.93 19.65 -6.70
C VAL A 53 9.06 19.73 -5.45
N ASP A 54 8.32 20.83 -5.29
CA ASP A 54 7.32 20.99 -4.23
C ASP A 54 6.05 20.22 -4.62
N LEU A 55 5.90 19.01 -4.08
CA LEU A 55 4.75 18.13 -4.29
C LEU A 55 3.55 18.50 -3.42
N SER A 56 3.60 19.60 -2.66
CA SER A 56 2.41 20.09 -1.92
C SER A 56 1.34 20.67 -2.86
N SER A 57 1.70 20.97 -4.10
CA SER A 57 0.79 21.35 -5.19
C SER A 57 0.99 20.43 -6.40
N TRP A 58 -0.11 19.92 -6.95
CA TRP A 58 -0.13 19.11 -8.17
C TRP A 58 0.70 19.77 -9.29
N PRO A 59 1.72 19.10 -9.87
CA PRO A 59 2.56 19.73 -10.87
C PRO A 59 1.77 19.92 -12.18
N SER A 60 1.88 21.10 -12.79
CA SER A 60 1.25 21.41 -14.07
C SER A 60 1.98 20.79 -15.27
N GLU A 61 3.16 20.21 -15.05
CA GLU A 61 4.04 19.65 -16.07
C GLU A 61 4.69 18.37 -15.54
N GLU A 62 5.12 17.47 -16.44
CA GLU A 62 5.81 16.25 -16.05
C GLU A 62 7.12 16.56 -15.32
N VAL A 63 7.35 15.90 -14.19
CA VAL A 63 8.56 16.04 -13.38
C VAL A 63 9.30 14.71 -13.28
N THR A 64 10.61 14.76 -13.00
CA THR A 64 11.38 13.55 -12.69
C THR A 64 11.74 13.56 -11.20
N ILE A 65 11.50 12.46 -10.52
CA ILE A 65 11.78 12.30 -9.07
C ILE A 65 12.75 11.14 -8.83
N ASP A 66 13.45 11.16 -7.69
CA ASP A 66 14.26 10.03 -7.21
C ASP A 66 13.37 8.84 -6.89
N GLY A 67 13.45 7.78 -7.71
CA GLY A 67 12.62 6.60 -7.52
C GLY A 67 13.20 5.60 -6.52
N THR A 68 14.41 5.81 -6.00
CA THR A 68 15.20 4.78 -5.31
C THR A 68 14.49 4.13 -4.11
N LEU A 69 13.58 4.85 -3.45
CA LEU A 69 12.82 4.34 -2.28
C LEU A 69 11.34 4.06 -2.58
N CYS A 70 10.93 4.19 -3.83
CA CYS A 70 9.60 3.79 -4.26
C CYS A 70 9.50 2.26 -4.39
N MET A 71 8.29 1.74 -4.46
CA MET A 71 8.02 0.36 -4.88
C MET A 71 7.10 0.43 -6.08
N ASP A 72 7.38 -0.33 -7.13
CA ASP A 72 6.42 -0.51 -8.22
C ASP A 72 5.29 -1.50 -7.80
N TYR A 73 4.28 -1.65 -8.66
CA TYR A 73 3.16 -2.54 -8.38
C TYR A 73 3.58 -3.99 -8.17
N ASP A 74 4.50 -4.51 -8.99
CA ASP A 74 4.95 -5.90 -8.91
C ASP A 74 5.72 -6.14 -7.60
N GLU A 75 6.57 -5.21 -7.20
CA GLU A 75 7.26 -5.23 -5.90
C GLU A 75 6.26 -5.20 -4.74
N LEU A 76 5.22 -4.37 -4.82
CA LEU A 76 4.17 -4.34 -3.80
C LEU A 76 3.42 -5.67 -3.71
N MET A 77 3.17 -6.34 -4.84
CA MET A 77 2.53 -7.66 -4.87
C MET A 77 3.42 -8.78 -4.30
N GLU A 78 4.74 -8.62 -4.33
CA GLU A 78 5.69 -9.58 -3.75
C GLU A 78 5.85 -9.43 -2.23
N VAL A 79 5.68 -8.22 -1.68
CA VAL A 79 5.77 -7.96 -0.23
C VAL A 79 4.81 -8.86 0.53
N ASP A 80 5.35 -9.69 1.43
CA ASP A 80 4.58 -10.62 2.27
C ASP A 80 3.55 -11.47 1.50
N LYS A 81 3.87 -11.81 0.24
CA LYS A 81 2.99 -12.56 -0.68
C LYS A 81 1.64 -11.87 -0.95
N ARG A 82 1.61 -10.54 -0.96
CA ARG A 82 0.39 -9.74 -1.12
C ARG A 82 -0.43 -10.13 -2.34
N GLY A 83 0.18 -10.47 -3.48
CA GLY A 83 -0.55 -10.91 -4.67
C GLY A 83 -1.36 -12.19 -4.46
N ASP A 84 -0.81 -13.17 -3.73
CA ASP A 84 -1.56 -14.39 -3.37
C ASP A 84 -2.64 -14.10 -2.32
N PHE A 85 -2.38 -13.17 -1.40
CA PHE A 85 -3.37 -12.71 -0.41
C PHE A 85 -4.56 -11.98 -1.05
N LEU A 86 -4.31 -11.03 -1.96
CA LEU A 86 -5.39 -10.33 -2.69
C LEU A 86 -6.19 -11.31 -3.54
N LYS A 87 -5.54 -12.26 -4.19
CA LYS A 87 -6.25 -13.33 -4.91
C LYS A 87 -7.13 -14.16 -3.98
N CYS A 88 -6.67 -14.45 -2.76
CA CYS A 88 -7.49 -15.10 -1.73
C CYS A 88 -8.73 -14.25 -1.41
N LEU A 89 -8.57 -12.93 -1.23
CA LEU A 89 -9.69 -11.99 -1.00
C LEU A 89 -10.70 -12.01 -2.16
N THR A 90 -10.23 -11.99 -3.40
CA THR A 90 -11.05 -12.09 -4.60
C THR A 90 -11.88 -13.39 -4.61
N GLU A 91 -11.27 -14.52 -4.25
CA GLU A 91 -11.94 -15.83 -4.22
C GLU A 91 -12.96 -15.95 -3.08
N VAL A 92 -12.62 -15.51 -1.86
CA VAL A 92 -13.53 -15.57 -0.71
C VAL A 92 -14.71 -14.61 -0.86
N THR A 93 -14.50 -13.42 -1.43
CA THR A 93 -15.57 -12.45 -1.70
C THR A 93 -16.56 -13.01 -2.72
N ASN A 94 -16.07 -13.61 -3.81
CA ASN A 94 -16.88 -14.24 -4.85
C ASN A 94 -17.72 -15.39 -4.28
N ALA A 95 -17.07 -16.35 -3.60
CA ALA A 95 -17.73 -17.51 -3.02
C ALA A 95 -18.81 -17.10 -2.00
N THR A 96 -18.50 -16.13 -1.13
CA THR A 96 -19.43 -15.63 -0.12
C THR A 96 -20.62 -14.92 -0.76
N THR A 97 -20.39 -14.09 -1.77
CA THR A 97 -21.46 -13.37 -2.48
C THR A 97 -22.45 -14.34 -3.14
N HIS A 98 -21.94 -15.34 -3.87
CA HIS A 98 -22.79 -16.38 -4.49
C HIS A 98 -23.52 -17.23 -3.46
N ALA A 99 -22.86 -17.64 -2.38
CA ALA A 99 -23.48 -18.44 -1.33
C ALA A 99 -24.66 -17.70 -0.66
N LEU A 100 -24.51 -16.39 -0.42
CA LEU A 100 -25.59 -15.54 0.09
C LEU A 100 -26.70 -15.33 -0.94
N ASP A 101 -26.36 -15.12 -2.21
CA ASP A 101 -27.35 -14.98 -3.30
C ASP A 101 -28.22 -16.23 -3.47
N MET A 102 -27.62 -17.42 -3.38
CA MET A 102 -28.35 -18.71 -3.42
C MET A 102 -29.38 -18.86 -2.29
N LEU A 103 -29.13 -18.22 -1.15
CA LEU A 103 -30.06 -18.14 -0.02
C LEU A 103 -31.11 -17.03 -0.17
N GLY A 104 -31.06 -16.26 -1.27
CA GLY A 104 -31.91 -15.09 -1.51
C GLY A 104 -31.51 -13.88 -0.67
N ILE A 105 -30.27 -13.83 -0.18
CA ILE A 105 -29.73 -12.68 0.55
C ILE A 105 -28.94 -11.83 -0.44
N ASP A 106 -29.44 -10.63 -0.74
CA ASP A 106 -28.64 -9.64 -1.44
C ASP A 106 -27.49 -9.19 -0.51
N ALA A 107 -26.28 -9.63 -0.83
CA ALA A 107 -25.05 -9.16 -0.23
C ALA A 107 -24.36 -8.22 -1.21
N SER A 108 -23.70 -7.16 -0.74
CA SER A 108 -22.85 -6.32 -1.60
C SER A 108 -21.58 -5.92 -0.89
N ILE A 109 -20.51 -5.68 -1.65
CA ILE A 109 -19.25 -5.19 -1.08
C ILE A 109 -19.45 -3.83 -0.40
N ILE A 110 -18.73 -3.61 0.70
CA ILE A 110 -18.81 -2.41 1.54
C ILE A 110 -17.39 -1.97 1.96
N ASP A 111 -17.29 -0.89 2.74
CA ASP A 111 -16.06 -0.41 3.38
C ASP A 111 -14.81 -0.40 2.48
N GLY A 112 -13.70 -1.01 2.92
CA GLY A 112 -12.42 -1.04 2.22
C GLY A 112 -12.54 -1.69 0.85
N THR A 113 -13.36 -2.73 0.75
CA THR A 113 -13.60 -3.45 -0.52
C THR A 113 -14.36 -2.60 -1.53
N LEU A 114 -15.43 -1.91 -1.14
CA LEU A 114 -16.17 -1.00 -2.02
C LEU A 114 -15.33 0.22 -2.40
N LEU A 115 -14.53 0.72 -1.44
CA LEU A 115 -13.62 1.83 -1.67
C LEU A 115 -12.51 1.44 -2.66
N GLY A 116 -11.99 0.22 -2.51
CA GLY A 116 -11.08 -0.44 -3.43
C GLY A 116 -11.66 -0.47 -4.84
N TRP A 117 -12.85 -1.04 -4.96
CA TRP A 117 -13.57 -1.17 -6.21
C TRP A 117 -13.77 0.18 -6.91
N GLN A 118 -14.10 1.23 -6.16
CA GLN A 118 -14.29 2.59 -6.68
C GLN A 118 -12.98 3.27 -7.11
N ARG A 119 -11.84 2.91 -6.51
CA ARG A 119 -10.55 3.62 -6.65
C ARG A 119 -9.52 2.92 -7.53
N HIS A 120 -9.58 1.60 -7.63
CA HIS A 120 -8.52 0.76 -8.20
C HIS A 120 -9.04 -0.06 -9.38
N ASP A 121 -9.72 0.58 -10.33
CA ASP A 121 -10.30 -0.06 -11.52
C ASP A 121 -11.08 -1.35 -11.18
N LYS A 122 -11.99 -1.24 -10.21
CA LYS A 122 -12.78 -2.37 -9.70
C LYS A 122 -11.96 -3.47 -9.01
N GLY A 123 -10.76 -3.17 -8.50
CA GLY A 123 -9.93 -4.11 -7.73
C GLY A 123 -9.95 -3.88 -6.22
N HIS A 124 -9.19 -4.70 -5.49
CA HIS A 124 -8.92 -4.46 -4.07
C HIS A 124 -7.96 -3.29 -3.85
N ILE A 125 -8.00 -2.69 -2.66
CA ILE A 125 -6.92 -1.82 -2.21
C ILE A 125 -5.66 -2.70 -2.09
N PRO A 126 -4.51 -2.35 -2.70
CA PRO A 126 -3.34 -3.24 -2.73
C PRO A 126 -2.75 -3.64 -1.36
N TRP A 127 -3.15 -2.94 -0.30
CA TRP A 127 -2.75 -3.18 1.09
C TRP A 127 -3.94 -3.48 2.01
N ASP A 128 -5.10 -3.83 1.46
CA ASP A 128 -6.21 -4.29 2.29
C ASP A 128 -5.86 -5.59 3.02
N VAL A 129 -6.47 -5.78 4.19
CA VAL A 129 -6.19 -6.91 5.11
C VAL A 129 -7.35 -7.90 5.22
N ASP A 130 -8.48 -7.57 4.62
CA ASP A 130 -9.72 -8.34 4.60
C ASP A 130 -10.61 -7.86 3.45
N ALA A 131 -11.75 -8.52 3.29
CA ALA A 131 -12.82 -8.06 2.42
C ALA A 131 -14.09 -7.85 3.22
N ASP A 132 -14.91 -6.88 2.81
CA ASP A 132 -16.12 -6.51 3.53
C ASP A 132 -17.34 -6.61 2.61
N LEU A 133 -18.36 -7.27 3.12
CA LEU A 133 -19.68 -7.41 2.54
C LEU A 133 -20.73 -6.89 3.53
N THR A 134 -21.86 -6.48 3.01
CA THR A 134 -23.02 -6.08 3.81
C THR A 134 -24.29 -6.77 3.37
N ILE A 135 -25.11 -7.15 4.35
CA ILE A 135 -26.45 -7.72 4.16
C ILE A 135 -27.44 -7.01 5.09
N MET A 136 -28.74 -7.12 4.81
CA MET A 136 -29.76 -6.71 5.77
C MET A 136 -30.04 -7.83 6.77
N GLN A 137 -30.06 -7.53 8.07
CA GLN A 137 -30.40 -8.52 9.11
C GLN A 137 -31.79 -9.15 8.87
N SER A 138 -32.75 -8.36 8.37
CA SER A 138 -34.07 -8.84 8.00
C SER A 138 -34.02 -9.90 6.90
N HIS A 139 -33.18 -9.72 5.87
CA HIS A 139 -33.00 -10.69 4.79
C HIS A 139 -32.34 -11.98 5.32
N CYS A 140 -31.34 -11.85 6.20
CA CYS A 140 -30.73 -12.99 6.88
C CYS A 140 -31.77 -13.83 7.62
N ARG A 141 -32.60 -13.20 8.48
CA ARG A 141 -33.63 -13.92 9.25
C ARG A 141 -34.63 -14.63 8.35
N GLN A 142 -35.06 -13.98 7.27
CA GLN A 142 -35.99 -14.59 6.30
C GLN A 142 -35.36 -15.79 5.58
N ALA A 143 -34.11 -15.66 5.14
CA ALA A 143 -33.37 -16.75 4.50
C ALA A 143 -33.17 -17.93 5.46
N PHE A 144 -32.77 -17.66 6.71
CA PHE A 144 -32.62 -18.71 7.72
C PHE A 144 -33.93 -19.44 7.97
N GLN A 145 -35.04 -18.72 8.18
CA GLN A 145 -36.36 -19.34 8.38
C GLN A 145 -36.80 -20.22 7.20
N LYS A 146 -36.41 -19.84 5.98
CA LYS A 146 -36.80 -20.54 4.75
C LYS A 146 -35.92 -21.75 4.44
N HIS A 147 -34.62 -21.67 4.70
CA HIS A 147 -33.63 -22.63 4.23
C HIS A 147 -32.99 -23.46 5.35
N ALA A 148 -33.08 -23.05 6.62
CA ALA A 148 -32.52 -23.80 7.73
C ALA A 148 -33.26 -25.13 7.95
N THR A 149 -32.49 -26.17 8.31
CA THR A 149 -33.01 -27.45 8.76
C THR A 149 -32.73 -27.61 10.25
N GLN A 150 -33.16 -28.73 10.86
CA GLN A 150 -32.86 -29.03 12.26
C GLN A 150 -31.35 -29.15 12.56
N GLN A 151 -30.50 -29.31 11.54
CA GLN A 151 -29.04 -29.40 11.69
C GLN A 151 -28.38 -28.01 11.76
N HIS A 152 -29.09 -26.95 11.35
CA HIS A 152 -28.57 -25.60 11.34
C HIS A 152 -29.00 -24.88 12.62
N GLN A 153 -28.06 -24.69 13.54
CA GLN A 153 -28.28 -23.84 14.71
C GLN A 153 -28.24 -22.35 14.32
N ASN A 154 -27.35 -21.98 13.40
CA ASN A 154 -27.03 -20.59 13.08
C ASN A 154 -26.70 -20.42 11.59
N MET A 155 -26.67 -19.15 11.14
CA MET A 155 -26.44 -18.81 9.73
C MET A 155 -25.06 -19.26 9.24
N ALA A 156 -24.05 -19.38 10.11
CA ALA A 156 -22.74 -19.87 9.71
C ALA A 156 -22.80 -21.33 9.24
N ALA A 157 -23.53 -22.18 9.96
CA ALA A 157 -23.75 -23.58 9.58
C ALA A 157 -24.51 -23.68 8.24
N LEU A 158 -25.57 -22.89 8.06
CA LEU A 158 -26.35 -22.88 6.82
C LEU A 158 -25.54 -22.34 5.62
N LEU A 159 -24.77 -21.27 5.82
CA LEU A 159 -23.96 -20.66 4.77
C LEU A 159 -22.83 -21.60 4.33
N LYS A 160 -22.24 -22.36 5.27
CA LYS A 160 -21.17 -23.31 4.96
C LYS A 160 -21.60 -24.38 3.95
N ASP A 161 -22.85 -24.82 3.98
CA ASP A 161 -23.41 -25.78 3.01
C ASP A 161 -23.51 -25.22 1.57
N HIS A 162 -23.46 -23.90 1.42
CA HIS A 162 -23.57 -23.20 0.14
C HIS A 162 -22.23 -22.71 -0.41
N LEU A 163 -21.15 -22.86 0.37
CA LEU A 163 -19.80 -22.59 -0.08
C LEU A 163 -19.25 -23.79 -0.86
N PRO A 164 -18.20 -23.61 -1.68
CA PRO A 164 -17.52 -24.73 -2.33
C PRO A 164 -17.18 -25.84 -1.34
N THR A 165 -17.42 -27.09 -1.75
CA THR A 165 -17.35 -28.28 -0.87
C THR A 165 -15.93 -28.64 -0.42
N ASP A 166 -14.92 -27.92 -0.90
CA ASP A 166 -13.55 -28.13 -0.46
C ASP A 166 -13.34 -27.66 0.99
N SER A 167 -12.31 -28.21 1.64
CA SER A 167 -12.00 -27.96 3.05
C SER A 167 -11.41 -26.57 3.31
N TYR A 168 -11.30 -25.71 2.29
CA TYR A 168 -10.59 -24.43 2.40
C TYR A 168 -11.44 -23.30 2.95
N TYR A 169 -12.76 -23.50 3.08
CA TYR A 169 -13.65 -22.49 3.64
C TYR A 169 -14.13 -22.85 5.04
N ARG A 170 -14.24 -21.85 5.91
CA ARG A 170 -14.96 -21.95 7.19
C ARG A 170 -15.77 -20.70 7.44
N VAL A 171 -16.84 -20.82 8.21
CA VAL A 171 -17.72 -19.69 8.56
C VAL A 171 -17.84 -19.61 10.07
N ALA A 172 -17.74 -18.40 10.61
CA ALA A 172 -17.87 -18.14 12.04
C ALA A 172 -18.74 -16.90 12.30
N GLY A 173 -19.40 -16.85 13.45
CA GLY A 173 -19.95 -15.59 13.98
C GLY A 173 -18.84 -14.83 14.70
N ILE A 174 -18.81 -13.50 14.55
CA ILE A 174 -17.77 -12.66 15.16
C ILE A 174 -18.35 -11.76 16.25
N LYS A 175 -17.60 -11.61 17.33
CA LYS A 175 -17.87 -10.62 18.35
C LYS A 175 -17.51 -9.24 17.82
N TYR A 176 -18.52 -8.51 17.40
CA TYR A 176 -18.40 -7.18 16.81
C TYR A 176 -17.58 -6.20 17.68
N GLY A 177 -16.67 -5.46 17.02
CA GLY A 177 -15.72 -4.53 17.65
C GLY A 177 -14.58 -5.19 18.43
N VAL A 178 -14.58 -6.53 18.56
CA VAL A 178 -13.49 -7.31 19.20
C VAL A 178 -12.76 -8.16 18.16
N GLY A 179 -13.46 -8.67 17.16
CA GLY A 179 -12.88 -9.49 16.07
C GLY A 179 -12.60 -10.94 16.44
N SER A 180 -12.97 -11.38 17.65
CA SER A 180 -12.85 -12.77 18.08
C SER A 180 -14.06 -13.59 17.63
N GLU A 181 -13.83 -14.83 17.22
CA GLU A 181 -14.88 -15.79 16.90
C GLU A 181 -15.74 -16.12 18.13
N LEU A 182 -17.05 -16.24 17.90
CA LEU A 182 -18.02 -16.75 18.85
C LEU A 182 -18.06 -18.27 18.78
N ASP A 183 -18.32 -18.92 19.91
CA ASP A 183 -18.62 -20.35 19.90
C ASP A 183 -19.91 -20.58 19.09
N PRO A 184 -19.96 -21.55 18.14
CA PRO A 184 -21.16 -21.85 17.38
C PRO A 184 -22.41 -22.09 18.25
N ASP A 185 -22.23 -22.56 19.49
CA ASP A 185 -23.32 -22.88 20.41
C ASP A 185 -23.86 -21.63 21.16
N GLU A 186 -23.15 -20.49 21.13
CA GLU A 186 -23.49 -19.27 21.87
C GLU A 186 -24.53 -18.38 21.16
N TRP A 187 -24.87 -18.67 19.91
CA TRP A 187 -25.81 -17.88 19.11
C TRP A 187 -26.66 -18.76 18.18
N ALA A 188 -27.77 -18.20 17.71
CA ALA A 188 -28.74 -18.92 16.90
C ALA A 188 -29.25 -18.06 15.73
N GLY A 189 -29.68 -18.70 14.65
CA GLY A 189 -30.20 -18.02 13.47
C GLY A 189 -29.26 -16.94 12.94
N CYS A 190 -29.71 -15.69 12.97
CA CYS A 190 -28.95 -14.51 12.52
C CYS A 190 -28.60 -13.56 13.67
N ASP A 191 -28.59 -14.04 14.92
CA ASP A 191 -28.38 -13.23 16.12
C ASP A 191 -26.88 -12.93 16.35
N VAL A 192 -26.23 -12.42 15.32
CA VAL A 192 -24.85 -11.92 15.33
C VAL A 192 -24.79 -10.68 14.44
N GLN A 193 -23.91 -9.73 14.74
CA GLN A 193 -23.77 -8.50 13.93
C GLN A 193 -22.84 -8.71 12.72
N GLU A 194 -21.96 -9.70 12.81
CA GLU A 194 -20.89 -9.94 11.84
C GLU A 194 -20.69 -11.45 11.68
N LEU A 195 -20.67 -11.91 10.44
CA LEU A 195 -20.21 -13.26 10.07
C LEU A 195 -18.88 -13.13 9.36
N ARG A 196 -18.01 -14.12 9.51
CA ARG A 196 -16.74 -14.17 8.79
C ARG A 196 -16.64 -15.46 8.00
N VAL A 197 -16.38 -15.33 6.70
CA VAL A 197 -16.01 -16.45 5.85
C VAL A 197 -14.51 -16.42 5.65
N VAL A 198 -13.81 -17.43 6.14
CA VAL A 198 -12.36 -17.55 6.01
C VAL A 198 -12.02 -18.53 4.90
N HIS A 199 -11.00 -18.19 4.13
CA HIS A 199 -10.48 -19.00 3.04
C HIS A 199 -8.97 -19.19 3.17
N ASP A 200 -8.51 -20.43 3.00
CA ASP A 200 -7.10 -20.77 2.88
C ASP A 200 -6.74 -20.98 1.41
N TYR A 201 -5.92 -20.08 0.85
CA TYR A 201 -5.44 -20.15 -0.53
C TYR A 201 -3.91 -20.22 -0.54
N LYS A 202 -3.36 -21.37 -1.00
CA LYS A 202 -1.93 -21.68 -0.94
C LYS A 202 -1.36 -21.54 0.48
N GLU A 203 -0.56 -20.50 0.71
CA GLU A 203 0.09 -20.19 2.00
C GLU A 203 -0.51 -18.93 2.67
N SER A 204 -1.64 -18.44 2.15
CA SER A 204 -2.33 -17.26 2.64
C SER A 204 -3.69 -17.65 3.23
N THR A 205 -3.98 -17.15 4.42
CA THR A 205 -5.33 -17.21 5.02
C THR A 205 -5.93 -15.82 4.95
N CYS A 206 -7.11 -15.71 4.35
CA CYS A 206 -7.82 -14.45 4.20
C CYS A 206 -9.28 -14.61 4.62
N HIS A 207 -10.04 -13.52 4.67
CA HIS A 207 -11.44 -13.60 5.02
C HIS A 207 -12.27 -12.48 4.42
N ALA A 208 -13.57 -12.75 4.28
CA ALA A 208 -14.60 -11.75 4.04
C ALA A 208 -15.51 -11.64 5.26
N ASP A 209 -15.63 -10.44 5.80
CA ASP A 209 -16.58 -10.10 6.85
C ASP A 209 -17.91 -9.67 6.24
N VAL A 210 -19.01 -10.17 6.80
CA VAL A 210 -20.37 -9.91 6.35
C VAL A 210 -21.09 -9.19 7.48
N PHE A 211 -21.20 -7.87 7.35
CA PHE A 211 -21.85 -7.00 8.31
C PHE A 211 -23.36 -6.95 8.09
N GLN A 212 -24.12 -7.15 9.16
CA GLN A 212 -25.57 -7.07 9.12
C GLN A 212 -26.05 -5.66 9.44
N LEU A 213 -26.63 -4.98 8.46
CA LEU A 213 -27.28 -3.69 8.66
C LEU A 213 -28.67 -3.87 9.29
N LEU A 214 -28.95 -3.02 10.27
CA LEU A 214 -30.26 -2.87 10.90
C LEU A 214 -31.10 -1.87 10.10
N GLN A 215 -32.41 -2.10 10.02
CA GLN A 215 -33.36 -1.18 9.39
C GLN A 215 -34.17 -0.44 10.45
N SER A 216 -34.59 0.79 10.18
CA SER A 216 -35.47 1.58 11.08
C SER A 216 -36.83 0.91 11.32
N THR A 217 -37.23 0.02 10.42
CA THR A 217 -38.47 -0.76 10.47
C THR A 217 -38.31 -2.14 11.12
N ASP A 218 -37.11 -2.49 11.59
CA ASP A 218 -36.90 -3.78 12.26
C ASP A 218 -37.73 -3.86 13.55
N PRO A 219 -38.59 -4.87 13.74
CA PRO A 219 -39.45 -4.94 14.91
C PRO A 219 -38.70 -5.28 16.20
N GLY A 220 -37.53 -5.93 16.11
CA GLY A 220 -36.73 -6.34 17.26
C GLY A 220 -35.69 -5.29 17.62
N ASN A 221 -34.86 -4.91 16.64
CA ASN A 221 -33.72 -4.02 16.82
C ASN A 221 -33.72 -2.92 15.76
N PRO A 222 -34.66 -1.97 15.80
CA PRO A 222 -34.71 -0.93 14.79
C PRO A 222 -33.55 0.04 14.92
N CYS A 223 -33.11 0.55 13.78
CA CYS A 223 -32.12 1.61 13.68
C CYS A 223 -32.71 2.96 14.16
N LYS A 224 -32.63 3.24 15.47
CA LYS A 224 -33.30 4.41 16.10
C LYS A 224 -32.49 5.69 16.11
N ASP A 225 -31.16 5.57 16.13
CA ASP A 225 -30.28 6.71 16.43
C ASP A 225 -29.88 7.50 15.18
N CYS A 226 -30.19 6.96 13.99
CA CYS A 226 -29.96 7.65 12.74
C CYS A 226 -31.04 8.69 12.42
N LEU A 227 -30.59 9.80 11.83
CA LEU A 227 -31.48 10.83 11.30
C LEU A 227 -32.45 10.22 10.27
N GLY A 228 -33.75 10.44 10.49
CA GLY A 228 -34.82 9.88 9.65
C GLY A 228 -35.54 8.67 10.25
N PHE A 229 -35.16 8.20 11.45
CA PHE A 229 -36.00 7.26 12.21
C PHE A 229 -37.43 7.81 12.39
N GLY A 230 -38.43 6.95 12.14
CA GLY A 230 -39.86 7.32 12.20
C GLY A 230 -40.36 8.14 11.00
N SER A 231 -39.52 8.40 9.99
CA SER A 231 -39.95 8.98 8.71
C SER A 231 -40.53 7.93 7.77
N SER A 232 -41.02 8.35 6.60
CA SER A 232 -41.46 7.42 5.54
C SER A 232 -40.31 6.67 4.86
N THR A 233 -39.06 7.11 5.05
CA THR A 233 -37.88 6.51 4.42
C THR A 233 -37.26 5.49 5.38
N VAL A 234 -36.88 4.32 4.85
CA VAL A 234 -36.20 3.28 5.63
C VAL A 234 -34.72 3.66 5.77
N VAL A 235 -34.32 3.93 7.00
CA VAL A 235 -32.94 4.26 7.37
C VAL A 235 -32.25 3.02 7.88
N THR A 236 -30.95 2.93 7.65
CA THR A 236 -30.12 1.79 8.04
C THR A 236 -28.95 2.23 8.91
N CYS A 237 -28.52 1.38 9.83
CA CYS A 237 -27.27 1.55 10.56
C CYS A 237 -26.54 0.23 10.76
N ARG A 238 -25.22 0.34 10.92
CA ARG A 238 -24.34 -0.78 11.25
C ARG A 238 -24.56 -1.31 12.66
N ASP A 239 -24.75 -0.39 13.59
CA ASP A 239 -25.19 -0.71 14.95
C ASP A 239 -26.00 0.45 15.54
N ASN A 240 -26.70 0.16 16.64
CA ASN A 240 -27.58 1.11 17.33
C ASN A 240 -26.83 2.27 18.02
N LYS A 241 -25.51 2.38 17.92
CA LYS A 241 -24.67 3.41 18.56
C LYS A 241 -23.72 4.11 17.58
N SER A 242 -23.71 3.71 16.31
CA SER A 242 -22.76 4.17 15.30
C SER A 242 -23.26 5.40 14.55
N ASP A 243 -22.32 6.24 14.12
CA ASP A 243 -22.55 7.34 13.18
C ASP A 243 -22.72 6.86 11.72
N ALA A 244 -22.62 5.54 11.47
CA ALA A 244 -22.70 4.92 10.16
C ALA A 244 -24.16 4.74 9.72
N CYS A 245 -24.80 5.87 9.40
CA CYS A 245 -26.20 5.95 8.98
C CYS A 245 -26.33 6.06 7.47
N GLY A 246 -27.28 5.33 6.87
CA GLY A 246 -27.56 5.35 5.44
C GLY A 246 -29.03 5.12 5.13
N LEU A 247 -29.41 5.14 3.85
CA LEU A 247 -30.76 4.79 3.42
C LEU A 247 -30.77 3.37 2.86
N TYR A 248 -31.83 2.62 3.12
CA TYR A 248 -32.00 1.28 2.55
C TYR A 248 -31.84 1.26 1.02
N GLU A 249 -32.39 2.28 0.35
CA GLU A 249 -32.33 2.42 -1.12
C GLU A 249 -30.95 2.75 -1.67
N ASP A 250 -30.00 3.20 -0.84
CA ASP A 250 -28.61 3.38 -1.27
C ASP A 250 -27.88 2.05 -1.37
N TYR A 251 -28.31 1.05 -0.61
CA TYR A 251 -27.75 -0.29 -0.62
C TYR A 251 -28.48 -1.23 -1.58
N PHE A 252 -29.82 -1.21 -1.57
CA PHE A 252 -30.66 -2.21 -2.25
C PHE A 252 -31.61 -1.59 -3.30
N PRO A 253 -31.92 -2.31 -4.41
CA PRO A 253 -31.38 -3.61 -4.78
C PRO A 253 -29.91 -3.52 -5.22
N THR A 254 -29.14 -4.56 -4.89
CA THR A 254 -27.74 -4.67 -5.33
C THR A 254 -27.68 -5.09 -6.79
N ARG A 255 -26.56 -4.83 -7.48
CA ARG A 255 -26.33 -5.27 -8.87
C ARG A 255 -25.04 -6.07 -8.99
N TRP A 256 -25.02 -7.06 -9.88
CA TRP A 256 -23.81 -7.80 -10.22
C TRP A 256 -22.81 -6.93 -11.00
N ASP A 257 -21.54 -7.07 -10.67
CA ASP A 257 -20.38 -6.53 -11.38
C ASP A 257 -19.17 -7.44 -11.10
N LEU A 258 -17.97 -7.02 -11.51
CA LEU A 258 -16.73 -7.76 -11.30
C LEU A 258 -15.83 -7.05 -10.30
N ILE A 259 -15.07 -7.85 -9.54
CA ILE A 259 -13.87 -7.44 -8.83
C ILE A 259 -12.63 -8.05 -9.50
N ASP A 260 -11.56 -7.26 -9.62
CA ASP A 260 -10.31 -7.59 -10.34
C ASP A 260 -10.52 -8.11 -11.78
N GLY A 261 -11.63 -7.69 -12.40
CA GLY A 261 -12.02 -8.08 -13.76
C GLY A 261 -12.33 -9.57 -13.97
N LYS A 262 -12.43 -10.37 -12.89
CA LYS A 262 -12.49 -11.84 -12.99
C LYS A 262 -13.57 -12.49 -12.14
N SER A 263 -13.85 -11.95 -10.96
CA SER A 263 -14.75 -12.57 -9.99
C SER A 263 -16.03 -11.77 -9.85
N ASP A 264 -17.15 -12.46 -9.76
CA ASP A 264 -18.44 -11.81 -9.59
C ASP A 264 -18.58 -11.28 -8.16
N VAL A 265 -19.07 -10.05 -8.06
CA VAL A 265 -19.47 -9.43 -6.80
C VAL A 265 -20.75 -8.65 -7.03
N LYS A 266 -21.43 -8.33 -5.94
CA LYS A 266 -22.55 -7.40 -5.96
C LYS A 266 -22.12 -6.06 -5.40
N ILE A 267 -22.54 -4.98 -6.04
CA ILE A 267 -22.27 -3.61 -5.61
C ILE A 267 -23.58 -2.93 -5.20
N PRO A 268 -23.55 -2.02 -4.20
CA PRO A 268 -24.74 -1.34 -3.72
C PRO A 268 -25.37 -0.46 -4.81
N ASN A 269 -26.67 -0.19 -4.68
CA ASN A 269 -27.43 0.62 -5.63
C ASN A 269 -26.77 2.00 -5.87
N ASN A 270 -26.33 2.67 -4.80
CA ASN A 270 -25.66 3.95 -4.82
C ASN A 270 -24.29 3.90 -4.11
N VAL A 271 -23.24 3.61 -4.88
CA VAL A 271 -21.86 3.45 -4.38
C VAL A 271 -21.39 4.66 -3.55
N THR A 272 -21.60 5.87 -4.05
CA THR A 272 -21.16 7.10 -3.37
C THR A 272 -21.88 7.31 -2.03
N ALA A 273 -23.18 7.02 -1.96
CA ALA A 273 -23.93 7.17 -0.71
C ALA A 273 -23.58 6.08 0.30
N ALA A 274 -23.42 4.83 -0.13
CA ALA A 274 -22.96 3.74 0.72
C ALA A 274 -21.55 4.01 1.30
N LEU A 275 -20.62 4.51 0.47
CA LEU A 275 -19.29 4.92 0.94
C LEU A 275 -19.38 6.10 1.93
N LYS A 276 -20.20 7.11 1.62
CA LYS A 276 -20.41 8.27 2.50
C LYS A 276 -20.99 7.89 3.87
N SER A 277 -21.84 6.87 3.91
CA SER A 277 -22.41 6.34 5.14
C SER A 277 -21.34 5.79 6.08
N ASN A 278 -20.32 5.09 5.56
CA ASN A 278 -19.29 4.44 6.38
C ASN A 278 -18.10 5.36 6.70
N PHE A 279 -17.71 6.23 5.77
CA PHE A 279 -16.47 7.01 5.90
C PHE A 279 -16.69 8.53 5.96
N GLY A 280 -17.94 9.00 5.90
CA GLY A 280 -18.25 10.43 5.86
C GLY A 280 -17.96 11.06 4.49
N SER A 281 -17.84 12.40 4.44
CA SER A 281 -17.63 13.13 3.18
C SER A 281 -16.14 13.43 2.96
N PHE A 282 -15.55 12.93 1.88
CA PHE A 282 -14.19 13.26 1.41
C PHE A 282 -14.04 13.01 -0.09
N SER A 283 -12.86 13.33 -0.63
CA SER A 283 -12.53 12.99 -2.02
C SER A 283 -12.33 11.49 -2.16
N TRP A 284 -13.23 10.84 -2.88
CA TRP A 284 -13.16 9.40 -3.16
C TRP A 284 -12.12 9.06 -4.22
N ALA A 285 -11.66 10.04 -5.01
CA ALA A 285 -10.68 9.80 -6.06
C ALA A 285 -9.26 9.67 -5.50
N LEU A 286 -8.46 8.84 -6.17
CA LEU A 286 -7.01 8.82 -5.97
C LEU A 286 -6.35 9.74 -6.98
N HIS A 287 -5.63 10.70 -6.44
CA HIS A 287 -4.94 11.75 -7.15
C HIS A 287 -3.43 11.42 -7.14
N ASN A 288 -2.79 11.47 -8.31
CA ASN A 288 -1.34 11.34 -8.46
C ASN A 288 -0.59 12.34 -7.57
N LEU A 289 0.52 11.94 -6.94
CA LEU A 289 1.32 12.78 -6.04
C LEU A 289 0.59 13.29 -4.80
N GLU A 290 -0.64 12.84 -4.54
CA GLU A 290 -1.33 13.12 -3.29
C GLU A 290 -1.17 11.98 -2.28
N LYS A 291 -1.33 12.33 -1.01
CA LYS A 291 -1.44 11.33 0.06
C LYS A 291 -2.66 10.46 -0.19
N ILE A 292 -2.50 9.17 0.05
CA ILE A 292 -3.60 8.21 -0.04
C ILE A 292 -4.58 8.51 1.11
N PRO A 293 -5.83 8.93 0.83
CA PRO A 293 -6.77 9.25 1.89
C PRO A 293 -7.17 7.98 2.65
N GLN A 294 -7.19 8.08 3.99
CA GLN A 294 -7.56 6.98 4.91
C GLN A 294 -6.62 5.75 4.83
N ASN A 295 -5.33 5.95 4.53
CA ASN A 295 -4.36 4.86 4.53
C ASN A 295 -3.73 4.64 5.91
N HIS A 296 -4.05 3.51 6.54
CA HIS A 296 -3.53 3.15 7.86
C HIS A 296 -2.16 2.43 7.81
N GLU A 297 -1.89 1.69 6.74
CA GLU A 297 -0.68 0.86 6.57
C GLU A 297 0.52 1.69 6.08
N PHE A 298 0.29 2.57 5.11
CA PHE A 298 1.34 3.34 4.44
C PHE A 298 1.24 4.85 4.64
N ARG A 299 0.70 5.30 5.78
CA ARG A 299 0.42 6.70 6.21
C ARG A 299 1.18 7.82 5.47
N ASP A 300 2.50 7.73 5.37
CA ASP A 300 3.39 8.75 4.78
C ASP A 300 3.90 8.38 3.37
N LYS A 301 3.15 7.59 2.61
CA LYS A 301 3.40 7.27 1.21
C LYS A 301 2.40 7.98 0.30
N MET A 302 2.85 8.31 -0.90
CA MET A 302 2.05 8.85 -1.99
C MET A 302 1.98 7.85 -3.14
N LEU A 303 0.87 7.87 -3.88
CA LEU A 303 0.78 7.17 -5.16
C LEU A 303 1.37 8.06 -6.24
N VAL A 304 2.28 7.49 -7.02
CA VAL A 304 2.91 8.16 -8.15
C VAL A 304 2.55 7.39 -9.42
N VAL A 305 1.93 8.09 -10.37
CA VAL A 305 1.73 7.62 -11.73
C VAL A 305 2.87 8.14 -12.59
N GLY A 306 3.66 7.24 -13.15
CA GLY A 306 4.82 7.62 -13.94
C GLY A 306 5.46 6.44 -14.65
N LYS A 307 6.70 6.63 -15.09
CA LYS A 307 7.50 5.59 -15.74
C LYS A 307 8.92 5.59 -15.20
N ALA A 308 9.40 4.40 -14.82
CA ALA A 308 10.78 4.20 -14.43
C ALA A 308 11.74 4.58 -15.58
N GLN A 309 12.81 5.31 -15.23
CA GLN A 309 13.87 5.69 -16.15
C GLN A 309 15.22 5.16 -15.64
N PRO A 310 16.13 4.77 -16.55
CA PRO A 310 17.49 4.46 -16.17
C PRO A 310 18.17 5.71 -15.59
N SER A 311 19.13 5.52 -14.69
CA SER A 311 19.99 6.61 -14.26
C SER A 311 20.74 7.11 -15.50
N VAL A 312 20.58 8.39 -15.82
CA VAL A 312 21.43 9.01 -16.83
C VAL A 312 22.79 9.21 -16.16
N GLU A 313 23.68 8.22 -16.26
CA GLU A 313 25.10 8.51 -16.08
C GLU A 313 25.44 9.63 -17.06
N PRO A 314 26.05 10.75 -16.63
CA PRO A 314 26.53 11.74 -17.56
C PRO A 314 27.62 11.08 -18.40
N THR A 315 27.24 10.59 -19.58
CA THR A 315 28.19 10.11 -20.56
C THR A 315 29.15 11.27 -20.82
N ILE A 316 30.44 11.08 -20.54
CA ILE A 316 31.51 12.08 -20.71
C ILE A 316 31.51 12.69 -22.13
N ALA A 317 30.86 12.04 -23.09
CA ALA A 317 30.63 12.51 -24.45
C ALA A 317 29.87 13.85 -24.58
N THR A 318 29.06 14.26 -23.59
CA THR A 318 28.26 15.51 -23.69
C THR A 318 29.03 16.76 -23.23
N LEU A 319 30.21 16.60 -22.61
CA LEU A 319 31.09 17.73 -22.25
C LEU A 319 32.11 18.09 -23.35
N THR A 320 32.22 17.27 -24.40
CA THR A 320 33.13 17.53 -25.53
C THR A 320 32.55 18.41 -26.64
N SER A 321 31.30 18.87 -26.53
CA SER A 321 30.67 19.76 -27.52
C SER A 321 30.51 21.21 -27.07
N ILE A 322 31.12 21.64 -25.97
CA ILE A 322 31.26 23.07 -25.69
C ILE A 322 32.29 23.62 -26.70
N PRO A 323 31.93 24.60 -27.56
CA PRO A 323 32.88 25.19 -28.48
C PRO A 323 34.01 25.81 -27.66
N THR A 324 35.22 25.26 -27.76
CA THR A 324 36.43 25.83 -27.16
C THR A 324 36.82 27.09 -27.93
N LYS A 325 36.10 28.18 -27.68
CA LYS A 325 36.61 29.53 -27.82
C LYS A 325 36.19 30.29 -26.57
N GLU A 326 37.18 30.60 -25.74
CA GLU A 326 37.17 31.55 -24.60
C GLU A 326 36.86 31.05 -23.17
N VAL A 327 36.81 29.75 -22.88
CA VAL A 327 36.87 29.27 -21.48
C VAL A 327 37.98 28.25 -21.31
N GLY A 328 39.07 28.67 -20.66
CA GLY A 328 40.13 27.77 -20.22
C GLY A 328 39.68 26.95 -19.03
N VAL A 329 38.98 25.83 -19.27
CA VAL A 329 38.68 24.85 -18.21
C VAL A 329 39.93 24.01 -17.98
N LYS A 330 40.51 24.07 -16.77
CA LYS A 330 41.64 23.22 -16.39
C LYS A 330 41.27 22.38 -15.18
N PHE A 331 41.39 21.07 -15.35
CA PHE A 331 41.18 20.07 -14.31
C PHE A 331 42.45 19.93 -13.47
N LEU A 332 42.31 19.97 -12.14
CA LEU A 332 43.40 19.70 -11.21
C LEU A 332 43.52 18.19 -11.02
N TYR A 333 44.71 17.64 -11.26
CA TYR A 333 44.99 16.21 -11.06
C TYR A 333 46.16 16.01 -10.09
N GLY A 334 46.06 14.99 -9.23
CA GLY A 334 47.19 14.49 -8.45
C GLY A 334 47.67 15.41 -7.31
N SER A 335 48.95 15.78 -7.33
CA SER A 335 49.67 16.39 -6.19
C SER A 335 49.09 17.72 -5.69
N GLU A 336 48.38 18.45 -6.54
CA GLU A 336 47.74 19.73 -6.23
C GLU A 336 46.49 19.53 -5.35
N LEU A 337 45.68 18.52 -5.64
CA LEU A 337 44.54 18.11 -4.81
C LEU A 337 45.02 17.54 -3.46
N ALA A 338 46.13 16.81 -3.48
CA ALA A 338 46.72 16.21 -2.28
C ALA A 338 47.31 17.24 -1.30
N ALA A 339 47.72 18.42 -1.79
CA ALA A 339 48.19 19.53 -0.94
C ALA A 339 47.04 20.24 -0.21
N MET A 340 45.88 20.41 -0.87
CA MET A 340 44.66 20.94 -0.27
C MET A 340 44.08 19.98 0.78
N TYR A 341 43.98 18.68 0.48
CA TYR A 341 43.46 17.69 1.43
C TYR A 341 44.33 17.49 2.68
N ARG A 342 45.63 17.80 2.61
CA ARG A 342 46.54 17.74 3.76
C ARG A 342 46.60 19.05 4.57
N GLY A 343 45.74 20.02 4.27
CA GLY A 343 45.68 21.31 4.96
C GLY A 343 46.94 22.18 4.79
N ARG A 344 47.76 21.91 3.76
CA ARG A 344 49.01 22.65 3.51
C ARG A 344 48.85 23.81 2.52
N ALA A 345 47.68 23.95 1.90
CA ALA A 345 47.32 25.07 1.05
C ALA A 345 45.80 25.29 1.13
N SER A 346 45.37 26.55 1.24
CA SER A 346 43.95 26.89 1.10
C SER A 346 43.56 26.99 -0.37
N MET A 347 42.26 26.88 -0.67
CA MET A 347 41.73 27.11 -2.03
C MET A 347 42.11 28.51 -2.55
N SER A 348 42.20 29.48 -1.64
CA SER A 348 42.63 30.85 -1.92
C SER A 348 44.10 30.91 -2.37
N ASP A 349 44.99 30.13 -1.75
CA ASP A 349 46.42 30.10 -2.11
C ASP A 349 46.65 29.50 -3.51
N VAL A 350 45.87 28.48 -3.86
CA VAL A 350 45.92 27.82 -5.17
C VAL A 350 45.43 28.79 -6.25
N LEU A 351 44.32 29.49 -6.01
CA LEU A 351 43.78 30.50 -6.92
C LEU A 351 44.70 31.72 -7.06
N TYR A 352 45.32 32.17 -5.95
CA TYR A 352 46.25 33.30 -5.92
C TYR A 352 47.55 33.01 -6.69
N HIS A 353 48.12 31.81 -6.53
CA HIS A 353 49.33 31.42 -7.25
C HIS A 353 49.08 31.29 -8.76
N TYR A 354 47.85 30.94 -9.15
CA TYR A 354 47.45 30.80 -10.55
C TYR A 354 47.23 32.16 -11.23
N ASN A 355 46.49 33.06 -10.58
CA ASN A 355 46.25 34.41 -11.10
C ASN A 355 47.53 35.23 -11.28
N ASN A 356 48.55 35.00 -10.44
CA ASN A 356 49.85 35.67 -10.59
C ASN A 356 50.72 35.08 -11.73
N LYS A 357 50.45 33.85 -12.18
CA LYS A 357 51.18 33.23 -13.30
C LYS A 357 50.60 33.58 -14.67
N THR A 358 49.31 33.91 -14.74
CA THR A 358 48.63 34.38 -15.96
C THR A 358 48.53 35.90 -15.98
N ARG A 359 49.65 36.59 -16.24
CA ARG A 359 49.62 38.00 -16.66
C ARG A 359 49.21 38.08 -18.14
N SER A 360 47.93 37.91 -18.40
CA SER A 360 47.25 38.35 -19.62
C SER A 360 45.75 38.32 -19.35
N GLY A 361 45.05 39.37 -19.75
CA GLY A 361 43.72 39.73 -19.25
C GLY A 361 42.60 38.72 -19.47
N SER A 362 41.56 38.88 -18.65
CA SER A 362 40.18 38.42 -18.86
C SER A 362 39.99 36.93 -19.18
N SER A 363 40.30 36.05 -18.23
CA SER A 363 39.77 34.68 -18.24
C SER A 363 39.23 34.33 -16.86
N MET A 364 37.96 33.92 -16.82
CA MET A 364 37.30 33.40 -15.62
C MET A 364 37.69 31.93 -15.47
N VAL A 365 38.41 31.58 -14.40
CA VAL A 365 38.79 30.19 -14.10
C VAL A 365 37.69 29.54 -13.28
N VAL A 366 37.04 28.52 -13.84
CA VAL A 366 36.08 27.66 -13.11
C VAL A 366 36.83 26.42 -12.63
N VAL A 367 36.92 26.24 -11.30
CA VAL A 367 37.50 25.05 -10.68
C VAL A 367 36.36 24.08 -10.34
N VAL A 368 36.34 22.92 -11.01
CA VAL A 368 35.38 21.85 -10.73
C VAL A 368 36.01 20.85 -9.76
N LEU A 369 35.47 20.74 -8.56
CA LEU A 369 35.85 19.72 -7.56
C LEU A 369 34.91 18.52 -7.68
N LEU A 370 35.41 17.40 -8.19
CA LEU A 370 34.71 16.12 -8.14
C LEU A 370 34.94 15.48 -6.77
N PRO A 371 33.89 15.05 -6.03
CA PRO A 371 34.07 14.38 -4.76
C PRO A 371 34.65 12.97 -4.99
N LEU A 372 35.92 12.75 -4.61
CA LEU A 372 36.57 11.44 -4.55
C LEU A 372 36.08 10.59 -3.35
N LEU A 373 34.77 10.62 -3.04
CA LEU A 373 34.20 9.84 -1.92
C LEU A 373 34.04 8.35 -2.27
N SER A 374 33.99 8.00 -3.55
CA SER A 374 33.83 6.61 -4.00
C SER A 374 35.14 5.81 -4.13
N LEU A 375 36.29 6.47 -4.30
CA LEU A 375 37.59 5.78 -4.42
C LEU A 375 38.25 5.48 -3.05
N ALA A 376 38.04 6.33 -2.03
CA ALA A 376 38.63 6.13 -0.71
C ALA A 376 37.99 4.95 0.04
N VAL A 377 36.68 4.73 -0.12
CA VAL A 377 35.97 3.60 0.51
C VAL A 377 36.39 2.28 -0.15
N ILE A 378 36.54 2.26 -1.48
CA ILE A 378 37.00 1.08 -2.23
C ILE A 378 38.47 0.76 -1.90
N PHE A 379 39.35 1.76 -1.79
CA PHE A 379 40.76 1.54 -1.43
C PHE A 379 40.92 1.05 0.03
N THR A 380 40.09 1.53 0.96
CA THR A 380 40.10 1.07 2.36
C THR A 380 39.55 -0.35 2.50
N ALA A 381 38.54 -0.71 1.71
CA ALA A 381 38.02 -2.08 1.63
C ALA A 381 39.03 -3.06 1.01
N LEU A 382 39.70 -2.66 -0.07
CA LEU A 382 40.76 -3.46 -0.70
C LEU A 382 41.98 -3.64 0.20
N MET A 383 42.41 -2.61 0.93
CA MET A 383 43.54 -2.73 1.87
C MET A 383 43.22 -3.59 3.11
N ARG A 384 41.95 -3.62 3.56
CA ARG A 384 41.50 -4.56 4.61
C ARG A 384 41.49 -6.02 4.12
N LEU A 385 41.12 -6.26 2.87
CA LEU A 385 41.17 -7.59 2.25
C LEU A 385 42.61 -8.09 2.04
N PHE A 386 43.55 -7.21 1.72
CA PHE A 386 44.97 -7.57 1.59
C PHE A 386 45.68 -7.84 2.93
N LYS A 387 45.28 -7.16 4.02
CA LYS A 387 45.86 -7.40 5.36
C LYS A 387 45.45 -8.75 5.96
N ASN A 388 44.25 -9.25 5.63
CA ASN A 388 43.74 -10.52 6.15
C ASN A 388 44.24 -11.76 5.38
N ARG A 389 44.95 -11.60 4.24
CA ARG A 389 45.54 -12.72 3.48
C ARG A 389 47.03 -12.99 3.76
N PHE A 390 47.70 -12.18 4.60
CA PHE A 390 49.15 -12.34 4.87
C PHE A 390 49.52 -12.58 6.34
N SER A 391 48.57 -12.91 7.22
CA SER A 391 48.86 -13.21 8.63
C SER A 391 48.19 -14.49 9.10
N LEU A 392 48.58 -15.64 8.54
CA LEU A 392 48.49 -16.96 9.17
C LEU A 392 49.27 -17.98 8.32
N SER A 393 50.60 -17.89 8.37
CA SER A 393 51.52 -18.94 7.95
C SER A 393 52.74 -18.85 8.85
N GLY A 394 52.86 -19.80 9.77
CA GLY A 394 54.10 -20.02 10.52
C GLY A 394 53.88 -20.14 12.02
N HIS A 395 53.62 -21.37 12.50
CA HIS A 395 54.58 -22.09 13.34
C HIS A 395 54.14 -23.57 13.47
N LEU A 396 54.92 -24.44 12.84
CA LEU A 396 54.90 -25.90 13.01
C LEU A 396 56.13 -26.27 13.87
N ARG A 397 55.95 -27.30 14.72
CA ARG A 397 56.95 -28.20 15.35
C ARG A 397 57.68 -27.68 16.59
N MET A 398 58.03 -28.50 17.60
CA MET A 398 58.12 -29.96 17.70
C MET A 398 58.16 -30.42 19.17
N THR A 399 57.94 -31.73 19.36
CA THR A 399 57.96 -32.63 20.56
C THR A 399 56.67 -32.79 21.32
#